data_AF-A0A933I4B0-F1
#
_entry.id   AF-A0A933I4B0-F1
#
_cell.length_a   1.000
_cell.length_b   1.000
_cell.length_c   1.000
_cell.angle_alpha   90.00
_cell.angle_beta   90.00
_cell.angle_gamma   90.00
#
_symmetry.space_group_name_H-M   'P 1'
#
loop_
_entity.id
_entity.type
_entity.pdbx_description
1 polymer ?
#
loop_
_entity_poly.entity_id
_entity_poly.type
_entity_poly.pdbx_seq_one_letter_code
_entity_poly.pdbx_strand_id
1 'polypeptide(L)' 'MAQEQANTQTEAKPKAEKQTNCPVCNKPIKRLKRFYRNGIFYCARKCWLANKKKTAEEKNAAENKK' A
#
# COMPACT_ATOMS: atom_id res chain seq x y z
N MET A 1 6.54 24.76 -45.86
CA MET A 1 6.54 23.30 -45.65
C MET A 1 7.36 23.07 -44.38
N ALA A 2 6.82 23.33 -43.19
CA ALA A 2 6.01 22.41 -42.38
C ALA A 2 6.71 21.06 -42.18
N GLN A 3 7.32 20.85 -41.00
CA GLN A 3 6.89 19.81 -40.05
C GLN A 3 7.71 19.90 -38.75
N GLU A 4 7.04 20.44 -37.73
CA GLU A 4 7.25 20.13 -36.32
C GLU A 4 7.02 18.64 -36.09
N GLN A 5 7.89 18.00 -35.30
CA GLN A 5 7.57 16.72 -34.68
C GLN A 5 7.99 16.76 -33.20
N ALA A 6 7.04 17.21 -32.39
CA ALA A 6 6.97 16.94 -30.97
C ALA A 6 6.82 15.42 -30.76
N ASN A 7 7.79 14.79 -30.10
CA ASN A 7 7.69 13.39 -29.68
C ASN A 7 7.46 13.32 -28.16
N THR A 8 6.20 13.08 -27.87
CA THR A 8 5.56 12.81 -26.59
C THR A 8 6.12 11.54 -25.95
N GLN A 9 6.93 11.68 -24.90
CA GLN A 9 7.20 10.58 -23.96
C GLN A 9 6.77 11.01 -22.56
N THR A 10 5.46 10.99 -22.34
CA THR A 10 4.91 10.90 -20.99
C THR A 10 4.91 9.43 -20.61
N GLU A 11 6.02 8.99 -19.99
CA GLU A 11 6.15 7.67 -19.39
C GLU A 11 4.92 7.37 -18.51
N ALA A 12 4.12 6.42 -18.96
CA ALA A 12 3.06 5.81 -18.19
C ALA A 12 3.70 5.01 -17.05
N LYS A 13 4.03 5.71 -15.94
CA LYS A 13 4.33 5.08 -14.67
C LYS A 13 3.22 4.06 -14.39
N PRO A 14 3.55 2.79 -14.10
CA PRO A 14 2.55 1.80 -13.76
C PRO A 14 1.70 2.40 -12.65
N LYS A 15 0.38 2.49 -12.90
CA LYS A 15 -0.62 2.80 -11.88
C LYS A 15 -0.60 1.63 -10.90
N ALA A 16 0.43 1.60 -10.05
CA ALA A 16 0.43 0.80 -8.84
C ALA A 16 -0.87 1.16 -8.16
N GLU A 17 -1.79 0.20 -8.11
CA GLU A 17 -3.11 0.34 -7.49
C GLU A 17 -2.86 0.89 -6.09
N LYS A 18 -3.02 2.21 -5.97
CA LYS A 18 -2.63 2.89 -4.75
C LYS A 18 -3.69 2.46 -3.77
N GLN A 19 -3.32 1.64 -2.79
CA GLN A 19 -4.18 1.36 -1.67
C GLN A 19 -4.53 2.71 -1.03
N THR A 20 -5.71 3.21 -1.39
CA THR A 20 -6.20 4.52 -0.96
C THR A 20 -6.84 4.41 0.40
N ASN A 21 -7.32 3.22 0.79
CA ASN A 21 -8.01 2.96 2.05
C ASN A 21 -7.19 2.01 2.92
N CYS A 22 -7.09 2.31 4.22
CA CYS A 22 -6.41 1.43 5.17
C CYS A 22 -7.30 0.24 5.52
N PRO A 23 -6.80 -1.01 5.47
CA PRO A 23 -7.64 -2.21 5.62
C PRO A 23 -8.16 -2.44 7.04
N VAL A 24 -7.62 -1.73 8.03
CA VAL A 24 -8.06 -1.84 9.44
C VAL A 24 -9.16 -0.83 9.78
N CYS A 25 -9.09 0.36 9.19
CA CYS A 25 -9.91 1.51 9.58
C CYS A 25 -10.87 1.93 8.46
N ASN A 26 -10.67 1.42 7.24
CA ASN A 26 -11.25 1.87 5.97
C ASN A 26 -11.17 3.38 5.71
N LYS A 27 -10.37 4.11 6.48
CA LYS A 27 -10.13 5.54 6.25
C LYS A 27 -9.16 5.74 5.10
N PRO A 28 -9.32 6.82 4.33
CA PRO A 28 -8.38 7.16 3.27
C PRO A 28 -6.98 7.43 3.87
N ILE A 29 -5.98 6.77 3.31
CA ILE A 29 -4.57 6.92 3.67
C ILE A 29 -4.09 8.27 3.15
N LYS A 30 -4.00 9.24 4.05
CA LYS A 30 -3.43 10.55 3.74
C LYS A 30 -1.96 10.37 3.33
N ARG A 31 -1.56 10.95 2.19
CA ARG A 31 -0.24 10.79 1.57
C ARG A 31 0.94 11.13 2.50
N LEU A 32 0.70 11.90 3.56
CA LEU A 32 1.73 12.44 4.44
C LEU A 32 2.30 11.42 5.46
N LYS A 33 1.48 10.47 5.93
CA LYS A 33 1.89 9.54 7.00
C LYS A 33 1.27 8.17 6.75
N ARG A 34 1.95 7.37 5.93
CA ARG A 34 1.58 5.98 5.62
C ARG A 34 2.55 5.04 6.33
N PHE A 35 2.01 4.04 7.02
CA PHE A 35 2.80 2.94 7.57
C PHE A 35 2.75 1.79 6.58
N TYR A 36 3.89 1.27 6.16
CA TYR A 36 3.98 0.18 5.17
C TYR A 36 4.47 -1.10 5.85
N ARG A 37 3.80 -2.24 5.58
CA ARG A 37 4.24 -3.56 6.03
C ARG A 37 3.70 -4.65 5.12
N ASN A 38 4.58 -5.55 4.66
CA ASN A 38 4.21 -6.75 3.90
C ASN A 38 3.26 -6.46 2.71
N GLY A 39 3.50 -5.39 1.95
CA GLY A 39 2.62 -5.01 0.83
C GLY A 39 1.38 -4.19 1.21
N ILE A 40 1.11 -3.99 2.50
CA ILE A 40 -0.10 -3.31 2.99
C ILE A 40 0.24 -1.92 3.55
N PHE A 41 -0.57 -0.92 3.18
CA PHE A 41 -0.50 0.43 3.72
C PHE A 41 -1.55 0.69 4.81
N TYR A 42 -1.14 1.39 5.88
CA TYR A 42 -2.01 1.74 7.00
C TYR A 42 -2.11 3.25 7.23
N CYS A 43 -3.29 3.67 7.69
CA CYS A 43 -3.66 5.07 7.95
C CYS A 43 -2.94 5.66 9.17
N ALA A 44 -2.60 4.84 10.16
CA ALA A 44 -2.00 5.26 11.43
C ALA A 44 -1.19 4.15 12.11
N ARG A 45 -0.30 4.52 13.05
CA ARG A 45 0.48 3.58 13.85
C ARG A 45 -0.41 2.58 14.60
N LYS A 46 -1.57 3.02 15.11
CA LYS A 46 -2.55 2.16 15.79
C LYS A 46 -3.07 1.05 14.87
N CYS A 47 -3.39 1.38 13.61
CA CYS A 47 -3.86 0.39 12.61
C CYS A 47 -2.74 -0.59 12.23
N TRP A 48 -1.52 -0.08 12.07
CA TRP A 48 -0.35 -0.93 11.83
C TRP A 48 -0.10 -1.91 12.99
N LEU A 49 -0.15 -1.43 14.24
CA LEU A 49 0.02 -2.28 15.44
C LEU A 49 -1.10 -3.32 15.58
N ALA A 50 -2.36 -2.93 15.34
CA ALA A 50 -3.49 -3.84 15.38
C ALA A 50 -3.33 -4.99 14.37
N ASN A 51 -2.89 -4.68 13.15
CA ASN A 51 -2.60 -5.70 12.15
C ASN A 51 -1.39 -6.56 12.54
N LYS A 52 -0.34 -5.95 13.11
CA LYS A 52 0.86 -6.67 13.56
C LYS A 52 0.53 -7.70 14.65
N LYS A 53 -0.38 -7.39 15.57
CA LYS A 53 -0.84 -8.34 16.59
C LYS A 53 -1.60 -9.52 15.96
N LYS A 54 -2.56 -9.24 15.06
CA LYS A 54 -3.30 -10.29 14.33
C LYS A 54 -2.39 -11.21 13.52
N THR A 55 -1.46 -10.64 12.76
CA THR A 55 -0.51 -11.43 11.95
C THR A 55 0.53 -12.19 12.79
N ALA A 56 0.88 -11.71 13.98
CA ALA A 56 1.75 -12.47 14.88
C ALA A 56 1.04 -13.70 15.47
N GLU A 57 -0.25 -13.56 15.76
CA GLU A 57 -1.12 -14.65 16.22
C GLU A 57 -1.32 -15.70 15.12
N GLU A 58 -1.62 -15.28 13.88
CA GLU A 58 -1.71 -16.19 12.72
C GLU A 58 -0.39 -16.91 12.42
N LYS A 59 0.76 -16.24 12.58
CA LYS A 59 2.06 -16.88 12.36
C LYS A 59 2.39 -17.93 13.43
N ASN A 60 1.99 -17.70 14.69
CA ASN A 60 2.14 -18.71 15.73
C ASN A 60 1.20 -19.89 15.53
N ALA A 61 -0.03 -19.65 15.03
CA ALA A 61 -0.97 -20.71 14.70
C ALA A 61 -0.53 -21.56 13.49
N ALA A 62 0.19 -20.96 12.53
CA ALA A 62 0.69 -21.67 11.35
C ALA A 62 1.94 -22.55 11.63
N GLU A 63 2.71 -22.24 12.67
CA GLU A 63 3.91 -23.02 13.05
C GLU A 63 3.55 -24.31 13.81
N ASN A 64 2.40 -24.35 14.50
CA ASN A 64 1.95 -25.51 15.27
C ASN A 64 1.03 -26.46 14.48
N LYS A 65 1.24 -26.57 13.16
CA LYS A 65 0.54 -27.53 12.29
C LYS A 65 1.48 -28.24 11.31
N LYS A 66 2.77 -28.27 11.62
CA LYS A 66 3.77 -29.01 10.84
C LYS A 66 4.27 -30.21 11.62
#